data_AF-A0AAN2BIY7-F1
#
_entry.id   AF-A0AAN2BIY7-F1
#
_cell.length_a   1.000
_cell.length_b   1.000
_cell.length_c   1.000
_cell.angle_alpha   90.00
_cell.angle_beta   90.00
_cell.angle_gamma   90.00
#
_symmetry.space_group_name_H-M   'P 1'
#
loop_
_entity.id
_entity.type
_entity.pdbx_description
1 polymer ?
#
loop_
_entity_poly.entity_id
_entity_poly.type
_entity_poly.pdbx_seq_one_letter_code
_entity_poly.pdbx_strand_id
1 'polypeptide(L)'
;MMAAYNNLADPNTNITLLNKMMTLESIVADGDLGLGLVGRTTKFSKKIPLLLKTIAFVQIGIALCLLFSSGMLALSALSLSGISQEASVSVATLSMTLFMGMWWFFIIGGLWFGYWIKMGTVQMVHFTLLIISILVITVLNLSGYP
;
A
#
# COMPACT_ATOMS: atom_id res chain seq x y z
N MET A 1 -5.46 -1.36 8.49
CA MET A 1 -5.31 -0.58 9.75
C MET A 1 -3.92 -0.70 10.36
N MET A 2 -3.35 -1.91 10.52
CA MET A 2 -2.05 -2.11 11.19
C MET A 2 -0.89 -1.26 10.61
N ALA A 3 -0.75 -1.16 9.28
CA ALA A 3 0.30 -0.33 8.68
C ALA A 3 0.19 1.16 9.03
N ALA A 4 -1.03 1.72 9.01
CA ALA A 4 -1.27 3.10 9.41
C ALA A 4 -1.03 3.32 10.90
N TYR A 5 -1.46 2.38 11.73
CA TYR A 5 -1.22 2.43 13.18
C TYR A 5 0.28 2.46 13.47
N ASN A 6 1.06 1.58 12.84
CA ASN A 6 2.52 1.57 13.00
C ASN A 6 3.15 2.89 12.56
N ASN A 7 2.65 3.50 11.48
CA ASN A 7 3.11 4.82 11.03
C ASN A 7 2.80 5.96 12.01
N LEU A 8 1.77 5.81 12.86
CA LEU A 8 1.41 6.80 13.88
C LEU A 8 2.11 6.51 15.22
N ALA A 9 2.24 5.24 15.60
CA ALA A 9 2.81 4.80 16.88
C ALA A 9 4.35 4.86 16.87
N ASP A 10 4.98 4.51 15.75
CA ASP A 10 6.43 4.60 15.55
C ASP A 10 6.76 5.19 14.16
N PRO A 11 6.57 6.51 13.98
CA PRO A 11 6.83 7.17 12.70
C PRO A 11 8.32 7.13 12.31
N ASN A 12 9.24 7.05 13.29
CA ASN A 12 10.67 7.14 13.06
C ASN A 12 11.21 5.96 12.25
N THR A 13 10.64 4.77 12.42
CA THR A 13 10.97 3.60 11.61
C THR A 13 10.74 3.86 10.13
N ASN A 14 9.54 4.30 9.75
CA ASN A 14 9.21 4.53 8.34
C ASN A 14 9.80 5.84 7.79
N ILE A 15 10.00 6.87 8.61
CA ILE A 15 10.76 8.07 8.20
C ILE A 15 12.20 7.68 7.84
N THR A 16 12.85 6.88 8.67
CA THR A 16 14.24 6.42 8.41
C THR A 16 14.31 5.61 7.12
N LEU A 17 13.38 4.66 6.91
CA LEU A 17 13.34 3.84 5.70
C LEU A 17 13.08 4.67 4.44
N LEU A 18 12.10 5.58 4.49
CA LEU A 18 11.82 6.50 3.38
C LEU A 18 13.01 7.41 3.09
N ASN A 19 13.71 7.88 4.12
CA ASN A 19 14.90 8.71 3.94
C ASN A 19 16.02 7.94 3.24
N LYS A 20 16.40 6.76 3.76
CA LYS A 20 17.42 5.91 3.13
C LYS A 20 17.10 5.56 1.67
N MET A 21 15.83 5.29 1.39
CA MET A 21 15.35 5.03 0.02
C MET A 21 15.48 6.26 -0.86
N MET A 22 14.93 7.40 -0.44
CA MET A 22 14.83 8.61 -1.27
C MET A 22 16.17 9.34 -1.44
N THR A 23 17.13 9.14 -0.52
CA THR A 23 18.50 9.66 -0.61
C THR A 23 19.46 8.66 -1.24
N LEU A 24 19.04 7.42 -1.49
CA LEU A 24 19.87 6.31 -1.96
C LEU A 24 21.14 6.08 -1.11
N GLU A 25 21.09 6.47 0.16
CA GLU A 25 22.24 6.43 1.07
C GLU A 25 22.86 5.04 1.14
N SER A 26 22.02 3.99 1.19
CA SER A 26 22.48 2.60 1.26
C SER A 26 23.12 2.09 -0.04
N ILE A 27 22.88 2.73 -1.18
CA ILE A 27 23.54 2.43 -2.45
C ILE A 27 24.86 3.20 -2.53
N VAL A 28 24.87 4.48 -2.14
CA VAL A 28 26.08 5.31 -2.13
C VAL A 28 27.13 4.78 -1.15
N ALA A 29 26.68 4.29 0.02
CA ALA A 29 27.57 3.69 1.01
C ALA A 29 28.14 2.34 0.56
N ASP A 30 27.51 1.68 -0.42
CA ASP A 30 27.97 0.41 -0.98
C ASP A 30 28.79 0.68 -2.25
N GLY A 31 30.11 0.78 -2.06
CA GLY A 31 31.06 1.12 -3.12
C GLY A 31 31.19 0.08 -4.24
N ASP A 32 30.61 -1.11 -4.07
CA ASP A 32 30.67 -2.19 -5.05
C ASP A 32 29.57 -2.09 -6.13
N LEU A 33 28.56 -1.24 -5.91
CA LEU A 33 27.41 -1.08 -6.81
C LEU A 33 27.59 0.09 -7.79
N GLY A 34 27.02 -0.06 -8.98
CA GLY A 34 26.95 1.02 -9.96
C GLY A 34 26.12 2.21 -9.45
N LEU A 35 26.67 3.41 -9.54
CA LEU A 35 26.04 4.65 -9.04
C LEU A 35 25.05 5.31 -10.01
N GLY A 36 24.61 4.59 -11.06
CA GLY A 36 23.71 5.15 -12.09
C GLY A 36 22.35 5.63 -11.58
N LEU A 37 21.93 5.17 -10.40
CA LEU A 37 20.67 5.60 -9.78
C LEU A 37 20.80 6.89 -8.96
N VAL A 38 22.01 7.35 -8.62
CA VAL A 38 22.24 8.49 -7.72
C VAL A 38 21.65 9.80 -8.27
N GLY A 39 21.51 9.93 -9.59
CA GLY A 39 20.80 11.07 -10.21
C GLY A 39 19.32 11.19 -9.82
N ARG A 40 18.73 10.15 -9.23
CA ARG A 40 17.33 10.13 -8.76
C ARG A 40 17.17 10.56 -7.31
N THR A 41 18.28 10.78 -6.59
CA THR A 41 18.24 11.20 -5.18
C THR A 41 17.41 12.46 -4.99
N THR A 42 16.66 12.52 -3.89
CA THR A 42 15.91 13.71 -3.51
C THR A 42 16.57 14.36 -2.29
N LYS A 43 16.70 15.69 -2.33
CA LYS A 43 17.22 16.49 -1.20
C LYS A 43 16.12 16.89 -0.22
N PHE A 44 14.91 16.34 -0.36
CA PHE A 44 13.70 16.77 0.34
C PHE A 44 13.46 16.01 1.66
N SER A 45 14.51 15.71 2.43
CA SER A 45 14.39 14.96 3.69
C SER A 45 13.41 15.61 4.68
N LYS A 46 13.35 16.95 4.72
CA LYS A 46 12.42 17.72 5.57
C LYS A 46 10.93 17.48 5.24
N LYS A 47 10.61 17.01 4.04
CA LYS A 47 9.22 16.72 3.61
C LYS A 47 8.81 15.27 3.84
N ILE A 48 9.73 14.38 4.22
CA ILE A 48 9.44 12.96 4.46
C ILE A 48 8.41 12.74 5.57
N PRO A 49 8.45 13.46 6.72
CA PRO A 49 7.41 13.31 7.74
C PRO A 49 6.02 13.71 7.22
N LEU A 50 5.94 14.72 6.35
CA LEU A 50 4.68 15.11 5.73
C LEU A 50 4.19 14.03 4.76
N LEU A 51 5.07 13.49 3.92
CA LEU A 51 4.77 12.37 3.02
C LEU A 51 4.25 11.15 3.81
N LEU A 52 4.91 10.79 4.91
CA LEU A 52 4.48 9.67 5.76
C LEU A 52 3.09 9.92 6.36
N LYS A 53 2.82 11.15 6.84
CA LYS A 53 1.49 11.53 7.34
C LYS A 53 0.41 11.43 6.25
N THR A 54 0.70 11.89 5.04
CA THR A 54 -0.21 11.75 3.89
C THR A 54 -0.49 10.29 3.58
N ILE A 55 0.55 9.45 3.52
CA ILE A 55 0.43 8.00 3.32
C ILE A 55 -0.43 7.36 4.41
N ALA A 56 -0.17 7.68 5.69
CA ALA A 56 -0.91 7.14 6.82
C ALA A 56 -2.40 7.53 6.75
N PHE A 57 -2.71 8.77 6.37
CA PHE A 57 -4.08 9.22 6.20
C PHE A 57 -4.81 8.47 5.07
N VAL A 58 -4.14 8.28 3.92
CA VAL A 58 -4.66 7.46 2.81
C VAL A 58 -4.89 6.02 3.26
N GLN A 59 -3.95 5.42 4.00
CA GLN A 59 -4.08 4.07 4.54
C GLN A 59 -5.27 3.93 5.51
N ILE A 60 -5.55 4.95 6.32
CA ILE A 60 -6.73 4.97 7.20
C ILE A 60 -8.01 5.02 6.36
N GLY A 61 -8.08 5.92 5.37
CA GLY A 61 -9.23 6.03 4.48
C GLY A 61 -9.55 4.71 3.77
N ILE A 62 -8.52 4.07 3.18
CA ILE A 62 -8.66 2.75 2.54
C ILE A 62 -9.10 1.68 3.55
N ALA A 63 -8.52 1.67 4.76
CA ALA A 63 -8.91 0.71 5.79
C ALA A 63 -10.37 0.87 6.23
N LEU A 64 -10.88 2.10 6.30
CA LEU A 64 -12.29 2.37 6.59
C LEU A 64 -13.20 1.92 5.46
N CYS A 65 -12.82 2.15 4.19
CA CYS A 65 -13.56 1.61 3.04
C CYS A 65 -13.61 0.07 3.05
N LEU A 66 -12.48 -0.59 3.38
CA LEU A 66 -12.42 -2.05 3.51
C LEU A 66 -13.30 -2.57 4.67
N LEU A 67 -13.28 -1.90 5.82
CA LEU A 67 -14.12 -2.28 6.96
C LEU A 67 -15.61 -2.10 6.63
N PHE A 68 -15.97 -0.97 6.02
CA PHE A 68 -17.34 -0.67 5.60
C PHE A 68 -17.85 -1.69 4.57
N SER A 69 -17.08 -1.96 3.52
CA SER A 69 -17.44 -2.94 2.49
C SER A 69 -17.53 -4.37 3.04
N SER A 70 -16.65 -4.76 3.96
CA SER A 70 -16.76 -6.04 4.67
C SER A 70 -18.05 -6.14 5.48
N GLY A 71 -18.47 -5.05 6.13
CA GLY A 71 -19.73 -4.97 6.85
C GLY A 71 -20.94 -5.14 5.93
N MET A 72 -20.94 -4.45 4.77
CA MET A 72 -21.99 -4.61 3.76
C MET A 72 -22.08 -6.05 3.24
N LEU A 73 -20.94 -6.65 2.89
CA LEU A 73 -20.90 -8.05 2.45
C LEU A 73 -21.46 -9.00 3.51
N ALA A 74 -21.07 -8.83 4.78
CA ALA A 74 -21.57 -9.66 5.87
C ALA A 74 -23.09 -9.50 6.08
N LEU A 75 -23.60 -8.26 6.09
CA LEU A 75 -25.03 -7.99 6.28
C LEU A 75 -25.88 -8.48 5.10
N SER A 76 -25.38 -8.34 3.87
CA SER A 76 -26.03 -8.85 2.66
C SER A 76 -26.04 -10.38 2.64
N ALA A 77 -24.93 -11.04 2.98
CA ALA A 77 -24.84 -12.50 3.07
C ALA A 77 -25.77 -13.10 4.14
N LEU A 78 -26.00 -12.37 5.23
CA LEU A 78 -26.93 -12.79 6.29
C LEU A 78 -28.39 -12.35 6.01
N SER A 79 -28.66 -11.66 4.89
CA SER A 79 -29.98 -11.09 4.57
C SER A 79 -30.54 -10.18 5.67
N LEU A 80 -29.66 -9.54 6.45
CA LEU A 80 -30.02 -8.68 7.60
C LEU A 80 -30.23 -7.21 7.22
N SER A 81 -29.83 -6.84 6.01
CA SER A 81 -30.00 -5.51 5.45
C SER A 81 -30.54 -5.69 4.05
N GLY A 82 -31.55 -4.93 3.63
CA GLY A 82 -32.08 -4.94 2.25
C GLY A 82 -31.08 -4.46 1.18
N ILE A 83 -29.79 -4.53 1.46
CA ILE A 83 -28.67 -4.21 0.58
C ILE A 83 -28.48 -5.36 -0.39
N SER A 84 -28.51 -5.07 -1.69
CA SER A 84 -28.27 -6.08 -2.71
C SER A 84 -26.83 -6.61 -2.63
N GLN A 85 -26.70 -7.89 -2.98
CA GLN A 85 -25.40 -8.55 -3.02
C GLN A 85 -24.48 -7.91 -4.07
N GLU A 86 -25.04 -7.52 -5.22
CA GLU A 86 -24.35 -6.78 -6.28
C GLU A 86 -23.74 -5.45 -5.79
N ALA A 87 -24.51 -4.66 -5.05
CA ALA A 87 -24.02 -3.39 -4.49
C ALA A 87 -22.88 -3.64 -3.48
N SER A 88 -23.01 -4.66 -2.65
CA SER A 88 -21.99 -5.04 -1.66
C SER A 88 -20.68 -5.47 -2.34
N VAL A 89 -20.77 -6.28 -3.39
CA VAL A 89 -19.61 -6.73 -4.20
C VAL A 89 -18.95 -5.56 -4.93
N SER A 90 -19.74 -4.63 -5.46
CA SER A 90 -19.23 -3.43 -6.15
C SER A 90 -18.42 -2.53 -5.21
N VAL A 91 -18.94 -2.26 -4.00
CA VAL A 91 -18.26 -1.44 -2.99
C VAL A 91 -17.00 -2.15 -2.45
N ALA A 92 -17.05 -3.47 -2.28
CA ALA A 92 -15.87 -4.27 -1.91
C ALA A 92 -14.80 -4.25 -3.00
N THR A 93 -15.18 -4.37 -4.27
CA THR A 93 -14.27 -4.30 -5.42
C THR A 93 -13.60 -2.93 -5.51
N LEU A 94 -14.34 -1.84 -5.33
CA LEU A 94 -13.78 -0.49 -5.29
C LEU A 94 -12.77 -0.35 -4.13
N SER A 95 -13.14 -0.78 -2.93
CA SER A 95 -12.28 -0.69 -1.73
C SER A 95 -10.98 -1.49 -1.91
N MET A 96 -11.07 -2.70 -2.47
CA MET A 96 -9.91 -3.52 -2.81
C MET A 96 -9.07 -2.92 -3.94
N THR A 97 -9.68 -2.24 -4.91
CA THR A 97 -8.96 -1.54 -5.99
C THR A 97 -8.16 -0.36 -5.44
N LEU A 98 -8.70 0.41 -4.48
CA LEU A 98 -7.97 1.46 -3.79
C LEU A 98 -6.79 0.89 -3.00
N PHE A 99 -7.01 -0.23 -2.29
CA PHE A 99 -5.95 -0.95 -1.58
C PHE A 99 -4.85 -1.43 -2.53
N MET A 100 -5.23 -2.04 -3.66
CA MET A 100 -4.31 -2.46 -4.72
C MET A 100 -3.49 -1.28 -5.26
N GLY A 101 -4.16 -0.16 -5.57
CA GLY A 101 -3.52 1.05 -6.11
C GLY A 101 -2.46 1.64 -5.19
N MET A 102 -2.67 1.57 -3.87
CA MET A 102 -1.68 2.01 -2.89
C MET A 102 -0.40 1.15 -2.92
N TRP A 103 -0.53 -0.18 -3.00
CA TRP A 103 0.65 -1.06 -3.09
C TRP A 103 1.37 -0.91 -4.42
N TRP A 104 0.60 -0.71 -5.50
CA TRP A 104 1.12 -0.38 -6.82
C TRP A 104 1.96 0.91 -6.78
N PHE A 105 1.46 1.97 -6.13
CA PHE A 105 2.19 3.22 -5.91
C PHE A 105 3.52 2.98 -5.19
N PHE A 106 3.53 2.18 -4.12
CA PHE A 106 4.78 1.87 -3.41
C PHE A 106 5.77 1.05 -4.23
N ILE A 107 5.30 0.12 -5.06
CA ILE A 107 6.17 -0.67 -5.94
C ILE A 107 6.80 0.24 -7.00
N ILE A 108 6.02 1.08 -7.68
CA ILE A 108 6.56 2.02 -8.66
C ILE A 108 7.56 2.98 -8.02
N GLY A 109 7.19 3.60 -6.89
CA GLY A 109 8.07 4.50 -6.16
C GLY A 109 9.36 3.79 -5.71
N GLY A 110 9.23 2.58 -5.17
CA GLY A 110 10.38 1.78 -4.79
C GLY A 110 11.29 1.45 -5.98
N LEU A 111 10.75 0.97 -7.10
CA LEU A 111 11.53 0.65 -8.29
C LEU A 111 12.27 1.89 -8.84
N TRP A 112 11.65 3.07 -8.80
CA TRP A 112 12.30 4.32 -9.17
C TRP A 112 13.56 4.58 -8.33
N PHE A 113 13.49 4.34 -7.02
CA PHE A 113 14.61 4.51 -6.08
C PHE A 113 15.47 3.24 -5.86
N GLY A 114 15.39 2.22 -6.72
CA GLY A 114 16.26 1.04 -6.57
C GLY A 114 15.98 0.19 -5.33
N TYR A 115 14.74 0.20 -4.84
CA TYR A 115 14.24 -0.53 -3.67
C TYR A 115 14.58 -2.02 -3.65
N TRP A 116 14.66 -2.64 -4.83
CA TRP A 116 15.00 -4.04 -5.03
C TRP A 116 16.46 -4.40 -4.68
N ILE A 117 17.34 -3.40 -4.55
CA ILE A 117 18.76 -3.61 -4.28
C ILE A 117 19.03 -3.72 -2.78
N LYS A 118 18.46 -2.82 -1.97
CA LYS A 118 18.78 -2.68 -0.53
C LYS A 118 17.61 -2.87 0.43
N MET A 119 16.39 -3.07 -0.07
CA MET A 119 15.18 -3.14 0.76
C MET A 119 14.24 -4.27 0.31
N GLY A 120 14.82 -5.41 -0.10
CA GLY A 120 14.08 -6.55 -0.64
C GLY A 120 12.91 -7.03 0.25
N THR A 121 13.11 -7.11 1.57
CA THR A 121 12.04 -7.53 2.49
C THR A 121 10.83 -6.61 2.46
N VAL A 122 11.07 -5.29 2.42
CA VAL A 122 9.97 -4.31 2.38
C VAL A 122 9.26 -4.38 1.01
N GLN A 123 10.00 -4.65 -0.07
CA GLN A 123 9.43 -4.88 -1.40
C GLN A 123 8.55 -6.13 -1.46
N MET A 124 8.98 -7.21 -0.80
CA MET A 124 8.19 -8.43 -0.71
C MET A 124 6.85 -8.21 0.00
N VAL A 125 6.79 -7.35 1.02
CA VAL A 125 5.52 -6.98 1.66
C VAL A 125 4.59 -6.30 0.64
N HIS A 126 5.08 -5.34 -0.14
CA HIS A 126 4.26 -4.66 -1.14
C HIS A 126 3.77 -5.60 -2.24
N PHE A 127 4.61 -6.50 -2.75
CA PHE A 127 4.19 -7.51 -3.72
C PHE A 127 3.17 -8.48 -3.14
N THR A 128 3.38 -8.96 -1.92
CA THR A 128 2.45 -9.89 -1.26
C THR A 128 1.08 -9.25 -1.13
N LEU A 129 1.01 -7.99 -0.69
CA LEU A 129 -0.26 -7.29 -0.53
C LEU A 129 -0.91 -6.95 -1.88
N LEU A 130 -0.11 -6.67 -2.92
CA LEU A 130 -0.62 -6.53 -4.29
C LEU A 130 -1.24 -7.84 -4.81
N ILE A 131 -0.56 -8.97 -4.64
CA ILE A 131 -1.05 -10.30 -5.05
C ILE A 131 -2.34 -10.64 -4.32
N ILE A 132 -2.38 -10.46 -2.99
CA ILE A 132 -3.60 -10.67 -2.21
C ILE A 132 -4.74 -9.78 -2.73
N SER A 133 -4.45 -8.52 -3.07
CA SER A 133 -5.47 -7.61 -3.61
C SER A 133 -6.07 -8.12 -4.91
N ILE A 134 -5.21 -8.57 -5.83
CA ILE A 134 -5.64 -9.14 -7.12
C ILE A 134 -6.50 -10.40 -6.88
N LEU A 135 -6.02 -11.33 -6.05
CA LEU A 135 -6.75 -12.57 -5.74
C LEU A 135 -8.13 -12.29 -5.15
N VAL A 136 -8.24 -11.35 -4.20
CA VAL A 136 -9.53 -10.99 -3.60
C VAL A 136 -10.46 -10.33 -4.62
N ILE A 137 -9.96 -9.41 -5.46
CA ILE A 137 -10.77 -8.81 -6.55
C ILE A 137 -11.25 -9.89 -7.51
N THR A 138 -10.37 -10.82 -7.89
CA THR A 138 -10.71 -11.96 -8.73
C THR A 138 -11.79 -12.81 -8.10
N VAL A 139 -11.68 -13.15 -6.80
CA VAL A 139 -12.72 -13.92 -6.08
C VAL A 139 -14.05 -13.18 -6.00
N LEU A 140 -14.04 -11.87 -5.69
CA LEU A 140 -15.25 -11.04 -5.62
C LEU A 140 -16.01 -11.02 -6.95
N ASN A 141 -15.30 -11.16 -8.07
CA ASN A 141 -15.85 -11.05 -9.43
C ASN A 141 -15.81 -12.38 -10.21
N LEU A 142 -15.40 -13.49 -9.58
CA LEU A 142 -15.27 -14.81 -10.24
C LEU A 142 -16.64 -15.41 -10.56
N SER A 143 -17.60 -15.11 -9.70
CA SER A 143 -19.01 -15.34 -9.96
C SER A 143 -19.54 -14.15 -10.76
N GLY A 144 -19.65 -14.31 -12.07
CA GLY A 144 -20.78 -13.68 -12.76
C GLY A 144 -22.02 -14.09 -11.98
N TYR A 145 -22.57 -13.16 -11.20
CA TYR A 145 -23.83 -13.40 -10.51
C TYR A 145 -24.87 -13.74 -11.58
N PRO A 146 -25.66 -14.82 -11.42
CA PRO A 146 -26.88 -14.99 -12.20
C PRO A 146 -27.82 -13.79 -12.01
#